data_AF-A0A2V8I5N2-F1
#
_entry.id   AF-A0A2V8I5N2-F1
#
_cell.length_a   1.000
_cell.length_b   1.000
_cell.length_c   1.000
_cell.angle_alpha   90.00
_cell.angle_beta   90.00
_cell.angle_gamma   90.00
#
_symmetry.space_group_name_H-M   'P 1'
#
loop_
_entity.id
_entity.type
_entity.pdbx_description
1 polymer ?
#
loop_
_entity_poly.entity_id
_entity_poly.type
_entity_poly.pdbx_seq_one_letter_code
_entity_poly.pdbx_strand_id
1 'polypeptide(L)'
;MDDAAGRFAADIVATLTALGTNSTNIGILASVAVTKGDYLRLNLNTTNTSVGAGEKVTTPGYTGFPNGRRPGDDTIDTLLYFISNQTLLSGDNVNSNDVPLGGSFPFFAPPQQPRATGVIDDNTRN
;
A
#
# COMPACT_ATOMS: atom_id res chain seq x y z
N MET A 1 8.94 -1.46 -15.84
CA MET A 1 9.09 -0.13 -16.47
C MET A 1 9.13 0.87 -15.33
N ASP A 2 10.15 1.73 -15.27
CA ASP A 2 10.26 2.79 -14.26
C ASP A 2 9.93 4.13 -14.93
N ASP A 3 9.27 5.02 -14.19
CA ASP A 3 8.95 6.39 -14.63
C ASP A 3 10.08 7.39 -14.31
N ALA A 4 11.33 6.95 -14.24
CA ALA A 4 12.47 7.83 -13.98
C ALA A 4 12.58 9.01 -14.96
N ALA A 5 11.95 8.91 -16.13
CA ALA A 5 11.89 9.98 -17.13
C ALA A 5 10.62 10.86 -17.05
N GLY A 6 9.75 10.65 -16.05
CA GLY A 6 8.53 11.44 -15.83
C GLY A 6 7.51 11.35 -16.96
N ARG A 7 7.51 10.25 -17.71
CA ARG A 7 6.61 10.00 -18.84
C ARG A 7 5.16 9.82 -18.40
N PHE A 8 4.95 9.24 -17.22
CA PHE A 8 3.60 8.98 -16.69
C PHE A 8 3.16 10.05 -15.69
N ALA A 9 4.04 10.99 -15.32
CA ALA A 9 3.76 12.09 -14.40
C ALA A 9 2.48 12.85 -14.73
N ALA A 10 2.35 13.31 -15.97
CA ALA A 10 1.21 14.10 -16.43
C ALA A 10 -0.08 13.26 -16.41
N ASP A 11 -0.01 12.01 -16.86
CA ASP A 11 -1.17 11.12 -16.94
C ASP A 11 -1.66 10.70 -15.55
N ILE A 12 -0.75 10.48 -14.59
CA ILE A 12 -1.07 10.19 -13.19
C ILE A 12 -1.80 11.39 -12.57
N VAL A 13 -1.26 12.60 -12.74
CA VAL A 13 -1.88 13.82 -12.20
C VAL A 13 -3.24 14.08 -12.86
N ALA A 14 -3.34 13.91 -14.18
CA ALA A 14 -4.60 14.06 -14.91
C ALA A 14 -5.66 13.05 -14.44
N THR A 15 -5.28 11.79 -14.24
CA THR A 15 -6.18 10.73 -13.75
C THR A 15 -6.68 11.04 -12.34
N LEU A 16 -5.79 11.40 -11.42
CA LEU A 16 -6.18 11.76 -10.04
C LEU A 16 -7.08 13.00 -10.00
N THR A 17 -6.82 13.98 -10.87
CA THR A 17 -7.68 15.16 -11.01
C THR A 17 -9.06 14.77 -11.52
N ALA A 18 -9.14 13.88 -12.51
CA ALA A 18 -10.40 13.37 -13.04
C ALA A 18 -11.20 12.55 -12.01
N LEU A 19 -10.52 11.87 -11.09
CA LEU A 19 -11.12 11.17 -9.95
C LEU A 19 -11.58 12.12 -8.82
N GLY A 20 -11.33 13.42 -8.94
CA GLY A 20 -11.72 14.43 -7.94
C GLY A 20 -10.79 14.49 -6.73
N THR A 21 -9.59 13.90 -6.81
CA THR A 21 -8.59 13.98 -5.75
C THR A 21 -8.08 15.42 -5.62
N ASN A 22 -7.99 15.93 -4.39
CA ASN A 22 -7.53 17.30 -4.13
C ASN A 22 -6.01 17.45 -4.37
N SER A 23 -5.57 18.69 -4.56
CA SER A 23 -4.17 19.01 -4.89
C SER A 23 -3.16 18.55 -3.83
N THR A 24 -3.52 18.60 -2.54
CA THR A 24 -2.67 18.12 -1.44
C THR A 24 -2.40 16.63 -1.57
N ASN A 25 -3.45 15.84 -1.80
CA ASN A 25 -3.35 14.39 -1.93
C ASN A 25 -2.67 13.97 -3.22
N ILE A 26 -2.92 14.69 -4.32
CA ILE A 26 -2.16 14.53 -5.57
C ILE A 26 -0.67 14.74 -5.30
N GLY A 27 -0.29 15.79 -4.54
CA GLY A 27 1.09 16.05 -4.15
C GLY A 27 1.72 14.89 -3.37
N ILE A 28 0.98 14.32 -2.40
CA ILE A 28 1.42 13.16 -1.62
C ILE A 28 1.66 11.95 -2.55
N LEU A 29 0.67 11.57 -3.36
CA LEU A 29 0.74 10.40 -4.23
C LEU A 29 1.81 10.56 -5.33
N ALA A 30 1.92 11.74 -5.94
CA ALA A 30 2.94 12.05 -6.94
C ALA A 30 4.36 12.04 -6.33
N SER A 31 4.53 12.39 -5.06
CA SER A 31 5.83 12.30 -4.38
C SER A 31 6.35 10.86 -4.29
N VAL A 32 5.44 9.87 -4.34
CA VAL A 32 5.78 8.45 -4.28
C VAL A 32 5.91 7.85 -5.67
N ALA A 33 4.92 8.08 -6.53
CA ALA A 33 4.79 7.43 -7.84
C ALA A 33 5.61 8.10 -8.95
N VAL A 34 5.76 9.43 -8.90
CA VAL A 34 6.37 10.23 -9.97
C VAL A 34 7.79 10.64 -9.61
N THR A 35 7.95 11.28 -8.45
CA THR A 35 9.23 11.91 -8.08
C THR A 35 10.33 10.91 -7.76
N LYS A 36 9.94 9.68 -7.39
CA LYS A 36 10.88 8.72 -6.83
C LYS A 36 10.74 7.30 -7.43
N GLY A 37 9.87 7.08 -8.44
CA GLY A 37 9.63 5.79 -9.14
C GLY A 37 8.92 4.71 -8.30
N ASP A 38 8.40 3.63 -8.89
CA ASP A 38 7.78 2.51 -8.14
C ASP A 38 8.83 1.52 -7.63
N TYR A 39 9.69 2.00 -6.73
CA TYR A 39 10.65 1.17 -6.00
C TYR A 39 10.27 1.06 -4.54
N LEU A 40 10.49 -0.13 -3.97
CA LEU A 40 10.51 -0.30 -2.53
C LEU A 40 11.68 0.52 -1.96
N ARG A 41 11.36 1.66 -1.34
CA ARG A 41 12.35 2.55 -0.72
C ARG A 41 12.28 2.43 0.79
N LEU A 42 13.43 2.11 1.39
CA LEU A 42 13.62 2.05 2.82
C LEU A 42 13.89 3.45 3.37
N ASN A 43 13.01 3.96 4.23
CA ASN A 43 13.24 5.19 4.98
C ASN A 43 14.05 4.87 6.24
N LEU A 44 15.32 5.27 6.28
CA LEU A 44 16.22 4.99 7.41
C LEU A 44 16.03 5.93 8.61
N ASN A 45 15.28 7.02 8.46
CA ASN A 45 15.01 7.97 9.56
C ASN A 45 13.79 7.59 10.38
N THR A 46 13.04 6.57 9.94
CA THR A 46 11.86 6.07 10.62
C THR A 46 12.18 4.70 11.17
N THR A 47 12.18 4.55 12.50
CA THR A 47 12.41 3.24 13.12
C THR A 47 11.25 2.32 12.76
N ASN A 48 11.55 1.20 12.10
CA ASN A 48 10.53 0.21 11.81
C ASN A 48 10.30 -0.68 13.04
N THR A 49 9.18 -0.48 13.73
CA THR A 49 8.85 -1.19 14.98
C THR A 49 7.93 -2.40 14.76
N SER A 50 7.43 -2.62 13.54
CA SER A 50 6.52 -3.72 13.20
C SER A 50 6.63 -4.10 11.71
N VAL A 51 5.98 -5.19 11.28
CA VAL A 51 5.85 -5.50 9.85
C VAL A 51 4.66 -4.78 9.19
N GLY A 52 3.89 -3.98 9.95
CA GLY A 52 2.76 -3.18 9.45
C GLY A 52 1.43 -3.93 9.28
N ALA A 53 1.37 -5.23 9.54
CA ALA A 53 0.17 -6.04 9.37
C ALA A 53 -1.00 -5.52 10.22
N GLY A 54 -2.10 -5.13 9.57
CA GLY A 54 -3.31 -4.61 10.21
C GLY A 54 -3.25 -3.12 10.61
N GLU A 55 -2.15 -2.42 10.33
CA GLU A 55 -2.07 -0.98 10.55
C GLU A 55 -2.63 -0.19 9.37
N LYS A 56 -3.34 0.91 9.65
CA LYS A 56 -3.86 1.85 8.64
C LYS A 56 -3.09 3.16 8.72
N VAL A 57 -3.09 3.96 7.66
CA VAL A 57 -2.45 5.30 7.66
C VAL A 57 -2.96 6.24 8.77
N THR A 58 -4.15 5.95 9.32
CA THR A 58 -4.74 6.67 10.47
C THR A 58 -4.29 6.15 11.84
N THR A 59 -3.55 5.04 11.91
CA THR A 59 -3.01 4.50 13.16
C THR A 59 -2.03 5.52 13.79
N PRO A 60 -2.14 5.84 15.09
CA PRO A 60 -1.20 6.73 15.76
C PRO A 60 0.24 6.23 15.65
N GLY A 61 1.17 7.09 15.22
CA GLY A 61 2.57 6.72 15.03
C GLY A 61 2.82 5.85 13.79
N TYR A 62 1.90 5.84 12.82
CA TYR A 62 2.05 5.09 11.58
C TYR A 62 3.34 5.45 10.83
N THR A 63 4.11 4.42 10.48
CA THR A 63 5.42 4.52 9.81
C THR A 63 5.44 3.92 8.41
N GLY A 64 4.27 3.44 7.95
CA GLY A 64 4.05 2.72 6.69
C GLY A 64 4.03 3.58 5.42
N PHE A 65 3.59 2.99 4.30
CA PHE A 65 3.27 3.68 3.05
C PHE A 65 2.34 4.91 3.27
N PRO A 66 2.58 6.11 2.72
CA PRO A 66 3.39 6.40 1.54
C PRO A 66 4.89 6.70 1.75
N ASN A 67 5.39 6.87 2.98
CA ASN A 67 6.80 7.24 3.18
C ASN A 67 7.56 6.43 4.24
N GLY A 68 7.21 5.14 4.35
CA GLY A 68 8.06 4.05 4.82
C GLY A 68 7.40 2.70 4.55
N ARG A 69 7.69 2.03 3.42
CA ARG A 69 7.00 0.77 3.06
C ARG A 69 7.46 -0.41 3.92
N ARG A 70 6.51 -1.16 4.46
CA ARG A 70 6.71 -2.41 5.21
C ARG A 70 5.98 -3.58 4.53
N PRO A 71 6.43 -4.83 4.72
CA PRO A 71 5.83 -5.99 4.04
C PRO A 71 4.33 -6.20 4.28
N GLY A 72 3.80 -5.73 5.41
CA GLY A 72 2.38 -5.85 5.77
C GLY A 72 1.57 -4.57 5.61
N ASP A 73 2.12 -3.51 5.00
CA ASP A 73 1.34 -2.32 4.71
C ASP A 73 0.24 -2.62 3.68
N ASP A 74 -1.00 -2.25 4.01
CA ASP A 74 -2.10 -2.24 3.05
C ASP A 74 -2.03 -0.99 2.16
N THR A 75 -1.31 -1.14 1.06
CA THR A 75 -1.12 -0.05 0.09
C THR A 75 -2.41 0.30 -0.65
N ILE A 76 -3.34 -0.64 -0.82
CA ILE A 76 -4.59 -0.41 -1.55
C ILE A 76 -5.51 0.45 -0.69
N ASP A 77 -5.73 0.08 0.58
CA ASP A 77 -6.50 0.91 1.54
C ASP A 77 -5.93 2.32 1.61
N THR A 78 -4.60 2.45 1.68
CA THR A 78 -3.94 3.76 1.79
C THR A 78 -4.11 4.60 0.51
N LEU A 79 -3.94 3.99 -0.67
CA LEU A 79 -4.16 4.69 -1.94
C LEU A 79 -5.61 5.15 -2.07
N LEU A 80 -6.58 4.27 -1.80
CA LEU A 80 -7.99 4.61 -1.86
C LEU A 80 -8.36 5.70 -0.84
N TYR A 81 -7.77 5.69 0.35
CA TYR A 81 -7.93 6.75 1.35
C TYR A 81 -7.49 8.11 0.81
N PHE A 82 -6.31 8.22 0.20
CA PHE A 82 -5.84 9.49 -0.37
C PHE A 82 -6.61 9.92 -1.63
N ILE A 83 -6.90 8.98 -2.54
CA ILE A 83 -7.65 9.25 -3.78
C ILE A 83 -9.05 9.78 -3.46
N SER A 84 -9.71 9.20 -2.45
CA SER A 84 -11.05 9.58 -1.99
C SER A 84 -11.07 10.81 -1.07
N ASN A 85 -9.99 11.57 -0.98
CA ASN A 85 -9.89 12.74 -0.09
C ASN A 85 -10.16 12.41 1.38
N GLN A 86 -9.61 11.29 1.84
CA GLN A 86 -9.72 10.80 3.22
C GLN A 86 -11.15 10.43 3.66
N THR A 87 -12.09 10.30 2.72
CA THR A 87 -13.49 9.96 3.02
C THR A 87 -13.71 8.46 3.16
N LEU A 88 -12.96 7.64 2.43
CA LEU A 88 -13.07 6.19 2.48
C LEU A 88 -12.15 5.61 3.56
N LEU A 89 -12.72 5.07 4.63
CA LEU A 89 -11.96 4.50 5.77
C LEU A 89 -11.71 2.97 5.66
N SER A 90 -12.38 2.33 4.71
CA SER A 90 -12.28 0.90 4.37
C SER A 90 -12.08 0.78 2.86
N GLY A 91 -10.95 0.23 2.41
CA GLY A 91 -10.69 0.04 0.98
C GLY A 91 -11.27 -1.28 0.48
N ASP A 92 -10.42 -2.22 0.11
CA ASP A 92 -10.82 -3.43 -0.63
C ASP A 92 -11.34 -4.59 0.25
N ASN A 93 -11.38 -4.37 1.57
CA ASN A 93 -11.74 -5.35 2.61
C ASN A 93 -10.81 -6.57 2.71
N VAL A 94 -9.61 -6.50 2.13
CA VAL A 94 -8.56 -7.51 2.28
C VAL A 94 -7.59 -7.08 3.38
N ASN A 95 -7.88 -7.49 4.61
CA ASN A 95 -7.19 -6.98 5.79
C ASN A 95 -6.02 -7.85 6.29
N SER A 96 -5.72 -8.96 5.62
CA SER A 96 -4.67 -9.90 6.05
C SER A 96 -4.10 -10.70 4.91
N ASN A 97 -2.84 -11.13 5.08
CA ASN A 97 -2.19 -12.08 4.18
C ASN A 97 -2.72 -13.49 4.43
N ASP A 98 -2.75 -14.31 3.37
CA ASP A 98 -3.15 -15.72 3.45
C ASP A 98 -2.37 -16.52 4.52
N VAL A 99 -1.09 -16.16 4.73
CA VAL A 99 -0.22 -16.66 5.80
C VAL A 99 0.42 -15.47 6.52
N PRO A 100 0.50 -15.51 7.86
CA PRO A 100 1.17 -14.46 8.63
C PRO A 100 2.62 -14.22 8.18
N LEU A 101 3.02 -12.95 8.19
CA LEU A 101 4.41 -12.55 7.97
C LEU A 101 5.29 -13.05 9.12
N GLY A 102 6.55 -13.38 8.80
CA GLY A 102 7.54 -13.80 9.78
C GLY A 102 8.06 -12.64 10.64
N GLY A 103 8.56 -12.94 11.84
CA GLY A 103 9.17 -11.96 12.75
C GLY A 103 10.66 -11.68 12.49
N SER A 104 11.26 -12.33 11.49
CA SER A 104 12.67 -12.23 11.15
C SER A 104 12.88 -12.20 9.65
N PHE A 105 13.96 -11.57 9.18
CA PHE A 105 14.31 -11.50 7.76
C PHE A 105 14.27 -12.89 7.10
N PRO A 106 13.61 -13.04 5.93
CA PRO A 106 13.08 -11.98 5.05
C PRO A 106 11.68 -11.46 5.38
N PHE A 107 11.08 -11.83 6.52
CA PHE A 107 9.74 -11.45 6.99
C PHE A 107 8.56 -11.95 6.14
N PHE A 108 8.82 -12.53 4.97
CA PHE A 108 7.79 -13.16 4.13
C PHE A 108 7.52 -14.60 4.56
N ALA A 109 6.27 -15.02 4.37
CA ALA A 109 5.87 -16.41 4.53
C ALA A 109 6.58 -17.32 3.50
N PRO A 110 6.88 -18.58 3.85
CA PRO A 110 7.37 -19.55 2.87
C PRO A 110 6.33 -19.82 1.78
N PRO A 111 6.74 -20.30 0.59
CA PRO A 111 5.81 -20.71 -0.44
C PRO A 111 4.78 -21.71 0.09
N GLN A 112 3.51 -21.51 -0.26
CA GLN A 112 2.40 -22.37 0.13
C GLN A 112 1.61 -22.86 -1.08
N GLN A 113 0.95 -24.01 -0.94
CA GLN A 113 0.03 -24.52 -1.96
C GLN A 113 -1.30 -23.76 -1.90
N PRO A 114 -1.99 -23.56 -3.03
CA PRO A 114 -3.35 -23.05 -3.04
C PRO A 114 -4.25 -23.89 -2.13
N ARG A 115 -5.19 -23.24 -1.45
CA ARG A 115 -6.19 -23.92 -0.64
C ARG A 115 -7.10 -24.75 -1.54
N ALA A 116 -7.55 -25.90 -1.05
CA ALA A 116 -8.46 -26.76 -1.82
C ALA A 116 -9.77 -26.01 -2.11
N THR A 117 -10.21 -26.00 -3.37
CA THR A 117 -11.45 -25.32 -3.78
C THR A 117 -12.68 -26.01 -3.20
N GLY A 118 -13.67 -25.23 -2.75
CA GLY A 118 -14.98 -25.73 -2.31
C GLY A 118 -15.07 -26.10 -0.83
N VAL A 119 -14.05 -25.77 -0.02
CA VAL A 119 -14.10 -25.93 1.45
C VAL A 119 -14.42 -24.60 2.13
N ILE A 120 -14.81 -24.63 3.41
CA ILE A 120 -15.32 -23.45 4.15
C ILE A 120 -14.29 -22.31 4.31
N ASP A 121 -13.05 -22.48 3.87
CA ASP A 121 -11.94 -21.51 4.06
C ASP A 121 -10.99 -21.50 2.85
N ASP A 122 -11.56 -21.50 1.63
CA ASP A 122 -10.80 -21.55 0.37
C ASP A 122 -10.37 -20.18 -0.18
N ASN A 123 -10.65 -19.08 0.54
CA ASN A 123 -10.38 -17.70 0.15
C ASN A 123 -10.91 -17.31 -1.26
N THR A 124 -11.93 -18.00 -1.78
CA THR A 124 -12.56 -17.67 -3.08
C THR A 124 -13.83 -16.82 -2.96
N ARG A 125 -14.26 -16.49 -1.73
CA ARG A 125 -15.51 -15.77 -1.45
C ARG A 125 -15.18 -14.47 -0.72
N ASN A 126 -15.07 -13.38 -1.47
CA ASN A 126 -14.99 -12.02 -0.94
C ASN A 126 -16.38 -11.39 -0.89
#